data_AF-A0A349XQL5-F1
#
_entry.id   AF-A0A349XQL5-F1
#
_cell.length_a   1.000
_cell.length_b   1.000
_cell.length_c   1.000
_cell.angle_alpha   90.00
_cell.angle_beta   90.00
_cell.angle_gamma   90.00
#
_symmetry.space_group_name_H-M   'P 1'
#
loop_
_entity.id
_entity.type
_entity.pdbx_description
1 polymer ?
#
loop_
_entity_poly.entity_id
_entity_poly.type
_entity_poly.pdbx_seq_one_letter_code
_entity_poly.pdbx_strand_id
1 'polypeptide(L)'
;MSGCFCLFLDGETSPESIACRKAAGRLSVFGTGWFLSILLSVSLGQSACAENLNWTGAGGGSWSASTNWAPSARVPDAGDDVLINSDGPVVVTNTSATANSVTVGQVSSGTLVINGSLLSNSLSLGVAAAIGGTVTFSGATLQNQGLLSVGGNGIGTLSLLHGSAVSTGTVYIGEGATGNGFLTLDNSSSLVTAGTIFVGYGGGSAPSGGGNGELKILAGSTVDSQRAILGEGAGTEGATLISGAGSRWTVAADTVIGNAGVSTLTVTGGGKLLSGTTTVIANLYSASGSEVTLTRLGSSLETGQLIVGNEGSARLTVEAAASATSDSAIIGRHSTSVATVTGDGSTWVAGDLQISGDVADPGGASGNGTLNVTAGGKVNSTAARLGTVAGATGAVIIDGEGSAWTVGSGGLAIGDAGTGSLAVTGGGIVGSQAVVLGNSAASTGSARISGVGSTLRSEGDIIVGRGGNAMMSVEAGGAVESRNGVVAALGGSSSSVTVTGGGSSWTMTGTLIAGYQDTASAEVTASAGGNIRAGEVVLGDLSRSSGTMTITGASSNVTAYVDSGLGASGRMTVGQSGSGGLTVTNGASLNAYLFSVGSSAGSDGAVLVNGIGSRVSVGDRK
;
A
#
# COMPACT_ATOMS: atom_id res chain seq x y z
N MET A 1 -17.76 -52.16 30.80
CA MET A 1 -17.24 -51.47 31.99
C MET A 1 -18.11 -50.24 32.17
N SER A 2 -19.27 -50.32 32.82
CA SER A 2 -19.52 -50.40 34.28
C SER A 2 -18.82 -49.28 35.05
N GLY A 3 -19.62 -48.39 35.64
CA GLY A 3 -19.20 -47.28 36.51
C GLY A 3 -20.33 -46.29 36.75
N CYS A 4 -21.28 -46.67 37.61
CA CYS A 4 -22.36 -45.85 38.15
C CYS A 4 -21.96 -45.29 39.55
N PHE A 5 -22.80 -44.40 40.11
CA PHE A 5 -22.78 -43.74 41.45
C PHE A 5 -22.05 -42.37 41.52
N CYS A 6 -22.55 -41.32 42.19
CA CYS A 6 -23.56 -41.17 43.26
C CYS A 6 -24.19 -39.76 43.22
N LEU A 7 -25.46 -39.66 43.65
CA LEU A 7 -26.10 -38.43 44.14
C LEU A 7 -25.55 -38.04 45.53
N PHE A 8 -25.43 -36.74 45.82
CA PHE A 8 -25.56 -36.18 47.17
C PHE A 8 -26.29 -34.82 47.10
N LEU A 9 -27.27 -34.67 48.00
CA LEU A 9 -28.07 -33.47 48.26
C LEU A 9 -27.47 -32.64 49.40
N ASP A 10 -27.74 -31.34 49.34
CA ASP A 10 -27.80 -30.30 50.37
C ASP A 10 -26.58 -29.90 51.21
N GLY A 11 -26.34 -28.59 51.22
CA GLY A 11 -25.45 -27.90 52.13
C GLY A 11 -25.26 -26.43 51.76
N GLU A 12 -26.24 -25.58 52.08
CA GLU A 12 -26.06 -24.13 52.16
C GLU A 12 -24.82 -23.82 53.02
N THR A 13 -23.86 -23.10 52.45
CA THR A 13 -22.85 -22.38 53.23
C THR A 13 -22.78 -20.96 52.71
N SER A 14 -23.16 -20.03 53.58
CA SER A 14 -22.97 -18.59 53.48
C SER A 14 -21.52 -18.25 53.07
N PRO A 15 -21.27 -17.22 52.26
CA PRO A 15 -19.90 -16.80 51.97
C PRO A 15 -19.25 -16.25 53.25
N GLU A 16 -18.25 -16.99 53.73
CA GLU A 16 -17.35 -16.53 54.78
C GLU A 16 -16.62 -15.27 54.31
N SER A 17 -16.65 -14.27 55.19
CA SER A 17 -15.85 -13.05 55.11
C SER A 17 -14.38 -13.38 54.86
N ILE A 18 -13.82 -12.89 53.75
CA ILE A 18 -12.37 -12.88 53.52
C ILE A 18 -11.75 -11.95 54.57
N ALA A 19 -11.18 -12.56 55.61
CA ALA A 19 -10.47 -11.86 56.67
C ALA A 19 -9.17 -11.26 56.11
N CYS A 20 -9.12 -9.92 56.12
CA CYS A 20 -7.97 -9.13 55.71
C CYS A 20 -6.77 -9.37 56.66
N ARG A 21 -5.66 -9.95 56.15
CA ARG A 21 -4.40 -10.06 56.91
C ARG A 21 -3.65 -8.73 56.87
N LYS A 22 -3.49 -8.09 58.02
CA LYS A 22 -2.59 -6.95 58.23
C LYS A 22 -1.13 -7.37 58.07
N ALA A 23 -0.41 -6.80 57.10
CA ALA A 23 1.05 -6.83 57.08
C ALA A 23 1.58 -5.74 58.02
N ALA A 24 1.98 -6.12 59.23
CA ALA A 24 2.70 -5.23 60.13
C ALA A 24 4.18 -5.16 59.72
N GLY A 25 4.59 -4.06 59.10
CA GLY A 25 6.01 -3.75 58.89
C GLY A 25 6.69 -3.49 60.23
N ARG A 26 7.57 -4.39 60.68
CA ARG A 26 8.48 -4.15 61.80
C ARG A 26 9.62 -3.23 61.33
N LEU A 27 9.60 -1.96 61.75
CA LEU A 27 10.77 -1.09 61.69
C LEU A 27 11.57 -1.27 62.99
N SER A 28 12.78 -1.83 62.90
CA SER A 28 13.71 -1.93 64.02
C SER A 28 14.59 -0.68 64.07
N VAL A 29 14.59 0.01 65.21
CA VAL A 29 15.49 1.15 65.49
C VAL A 29 16.47 0.72 66.57
N PHE A 30 17.77 0.74 66.25
CA PHE A 30 18.86 0.59 67.22
C PHE A 30 19.42 1.98 67.58
N GLY A 31 19.63 2.24 68.88
CA GLY A 31 20.75 3.06 69.36
C GLY A 31 20.47 4.50 69.82
N THR A 32 20.21 4.64 71.12
CA THR A 32 20.69 5.68 72.09
C THR A 32 20.79 7.16 71.70
N GLY A 33 20.00 8.00 72.39
CA GLY A 33 20.46 9.32 72.87
C GLY A 33 19.55 10.51 72.61
N TRP A 34 18.99 11.06 73.70
CA TRP A 34 18.48 12.42 73.90
C TRP A 34 17.09 12.79 73.35
N PHE A 35 16.32 13.42 74.24
CA PHE A 35 14.90 13.80 74.12
C PHE A 35 14.65 14.83 73.00
N LEU A 36 13.78 14.49 72.05
CA LEU A 36 12.98 15.45 71.29
C LEU A 36 11.62 14.82 70.95
N SER A 37 10.59 15.19 71.69
CA SER A 37 9.21 14.76 71.47
C SER A 37 8.59 15.50 70.28
N ILE A 38 8.70 14.91 69.09
CA ILE A 38 7.87 15.27 67.93
C ILE A 38 6.62 14.40 68.00
N LEU A 39 5.46 15.03 68.21
CA LEU A 39 4.15 14.43 67.99
C LEU A 39 3.99 14.12 66.50
N LEU A 40 4.47 12.96 66.07
CA LEU A 40 4.18 12.41 64.76
C LEU A 40 2.75 11.88 64.81
N SER A 41 1.79 12.68 64.37
CA SER A 41 0.44 12.21 64.06
C SER A 41 0.54 11.24 62.89
N VAL A 42 0.74 9.96 63.19
CA VAL A 42 0.58 8.88 62.22
C VAL A 42 -0.91 8.83 61.89
N SER A 43 -1.32 9.55 60.84
CA SER A 43 -2.57 9.23 60.15
C SER A 43 -2.36 7.84 59.56
N LEU A 44 -2.86 6.83 60.26
CA LEU A 44 -3.06 5.51 59.69
C LEU A 44 -4.07 5.68 58.55
N GLY A 45 -3.57 5.99 57.35
CA GLY A 45 -4.36 5.86 56.14
C GLY A 45 -4.87 4.43 56.12
N GLN A 46 -6.19 4.26 56.22
CA GLN A 46 -6.79 2.96 56.05
C GLN A 46 -6.33 2.43 54.70
N SER A 47 -5.62 1.30 54.69
CA SER A 47 -5.45 0.53 53.46
C SER A 47 -6.85 0.09 53.06
N ALA A 48 -7.45 0.83 52.13
CA ALA A 48 -8.73 0.45 51.57
C ALA A 48 -8.53 -0.85 50.80
N CYS A 49 -9.34 -1.85 51.12
CA CYS A 49 -9.35 -3.11 50.39
C CYS A 49 -9.92 -2.83 48.99
N ALA A 50 -9.33 -3.43 47.95
CA ALA A 50 -9.91 -3.45 46.61
C ALA A 50 -11.37 -3.94 46.67
N GLU A 51 -12.28 -3.18 46.06
CA GLU A 51 -13.72 -3.47 46.03
C GLU A 51 -14.30 -3.17 44.64
N ASN A 52 -15.41 -3.84 44.30
CA ASN A 52 -16.20 -3.53 43.12
C ASN A 52 -17.25 -2.45 43.48
N LEU A 53 -17.05 -1.23 42.98
CA LEU A 53 -17.92 -0.08 43.26
C LEU A 53 -18.86 0.20 42.10
N ASN A 54 -20.15 0.26 42.40
CA ASN A 54 -21.19 0.59 41.43
C ASN A 54 -21.59 2.06 41.57
N TRP A 55 -21.72 2.76 40.45
CA TRP A 55 -22.32 4.09 40.42
C TRP A 55 -23.81 4.01 40.75
N THR A 56 -24.23 4.76 41.77
CA THR A 56 -25.64 4.87 42.19
C THR A 56 -26.12 6.33 42.25
N GLY A 57 -25.25 7.28 41.93
CA GLY A 57 -25.58 8.71 41.86
C GLY A 57 -26.49 9.07 40.68
N ALA A 58 -26.99 10.31 40.70
CA ALA A 58 -27.73 10.88 39.58
C ALA A 58 -26.79 11.24 38.40
N GLY A 59 -27.30 11.23 37.17
CA GLY A 59 -26.54 11.66 36.00
C GLY A 59 -25.93 13.05 36.15
N GLY A 60 -24.64 13.18 35.85
CA GLY A 60 -23.89 14.42 36.08
C GLY A 60 -23.40 14.61 37.52
N GLY A 61 -23.65 13.65 38.42
CA GLY A 61 -23.16 13.67 39.79
C GLY A 61 -21.63 13.65 39.88
N SER A 62 -21.07 14.13 40.98
CA SER A 62 -19.61 14.16 41.16
C SER A 62 -19.04 12.75 41.40
N TRP A 63 -17.97 12.39 40.68
CA TRP A 63 -17.15 11.21 40.98
C TRP A 63 -16.63 11.21 42.42
N SER A 64 -16.27 12.38 42.94
CA SER A 64 -15.63 12.55 44.25
C SER A 64 -16.62 12.54 45.41
N ALA A 65 -17.93 12.38 45.16
CA ALA A 65 -18.93 12.29 46.22
C ALA A 65 -19.10 10.82 46.65
N SER A 66 -18.66 10.51 47.86
CA SER A 66 -18.62 9.16 48.40
C SER A 66 -20.00 8.48 48.44
N THR A 67 -21.06 9.26 48.63
CA THR A 67 -22.46 8.79 48.66
C THR A 67 -22.99 8.29 47.32
N ASN A 68 -22.27 8.54 46.22
CA ASN A 68 -22.69 8.12 44.87
C ASN A 68 -22.15 6.73 44.50
N TRP A 69 -21.46 6.06 45.41
CA TRP A 69 -20.82 4.76 45.19
C TRP A 69 -21.36 3.73 46.17
N ALA A 70 -21.71 2.55 45.67
CA ALA A 70 -22.17 1.42 46.48
C ALA A 70 -21.23 0.21 46.31
N PRO A 71 -21.11 -0.66 47.34
CA PRO A 71 -21.88 -0.66 48.58
C PRO A 71 -21.26 0.14 49.73
N SER A 72 -19.97 0.46 49.69
CA SER A 72 -19.24 1.04 50.82
C SER A 72 -19.36 2.57 51.00
N ALA A 73 -20.07 3.27 50.10
CA ALA A 73 -20.26 4.72 50.16
C ALA A 73 -18.94 5.51 50.30
N ARG A 74 -17.91 5.09 49.54
CA ARG A 74 -16.57 5.69 49.47
C ARG A 74 -16.19 6.08 48.04
N VAL A 75 -15.26 7.00 47.90
CA VAL A 75 -14.71 7.37 46.57
C VAL A 75 -13.77 6.27 46.08
N PRO A 76 -13.86 5.82 44.81
CA PRO A 76 -12.95 4.83 44.26
C PRO A 76 -11.49 5.26 44.31
N ASP A 77 -10.61 4.31 44.62
CA ASP A 77 -9.16 4.44 44.57
C ASP A 77 -8.52 3.45 43.59
N ALA A 78 -7.19 3.51 43.43
CA ALA A 78 -6.45 2.72 42.44
C ALA A 78 -6.54 1.19 42.62
N GLY A 79 -7.09 0.69 43.74
CA GLY A 79 -7.35 -0.74 43.95
C GLY A 79 -8.74 -1.19 43.50
N ASP A 80 -9.67 -0.27 43.22
CA ASP A 80 -11.08 -0.61 43.00
C ASP A 80 -11.46 -0.83 41.54
N ASP A 81 -12.42 -1.72 41.31
CA ASP A 81 -13.07 -1.88 40.02
C ASP A 81 -14.40 -1.12 40.01
N VAL A 82 -14.57 -0.22 39.05
CA VAL A 82 -15.71 0.70 38.98
C VAL A 82 -16.65 0.31 37.85
N LEU A 83 -17.94 0.21 38.14
CA LEU A 83 -19.00 -0.07 37.18
C LEU A 83 -19.98 1.10 37.07
N ILE A 84 -20.20 1.58 35.84
CA ILE A 84 -21.14 2.65 35.53
C ILE A 84 -22.13 2.12 34.48
N ASN A 85 -23.36 1.82 34.93
CA ASN A 85 -24.41 1.19 34.11
C ASN A 85 -25.65 2.10 33.96
N SER A 86 -25.47 3.41 34.12
CA SER A 86 -26.53 4.43 34.01
C SER A 86 -25.91 5.77 33.59
N ASP A 87 -26.73 6.82 33.53
CA ASP A 87 -26.20 8.19 33.41
C ASP A 87 -25.23 8.47 34.56
N GLY A 88 -23.96 8.61 34.21
CA GLY A 88 -22.88 8.46 35.16
C GLY A 88 -22.26 9.78 35.62
N PRO A 89 -21.09 9.68 36.28
CA PRO A 89 -20.46 10.81 36.92
C PRO A 89 -19.83 11.80 35.95
N VAL A 90 -19.60 13.00 36.47
CA VAL A 90 -18.68 14.00 35.93
C VAL A 90 -17.45 14.08 36.84
N VAL A 91 -16.27 13.93 36.26
CA VAL A 91 -15.00 14.31 36.89
C VAL A 91 -14.73 15.76 36.49
N VAL A 92 -14.81 16.68 37.45
CA VAL A 92 -14.65 18.11 37.21
C VAL A 92 -13.19 18.48 36.93
N THR A 93 -12.96 19.71 36.45
CA THR A 93 -11.61 20.22 36.20
C THR A 93 -10.76 20.23 37.47
N ASN A 94 -9.44 20.06 37.33
CA ASN A 94 -8.47 20.03 38.44
C ASN A 94 -8.68 18.91 39.47
N THR A 95 -9.47 17.88 39.16
CA THR A 95 -9.57 16.66 39.97
C THR A 95 -9.16 15.43 39.16
N SER A 96 -8.78 14.37 39.88
CA SER A 96 -8.39 13.10 39.29
C SER A 96 -9.30 12.00 39.82
N ALA A 97 -9.91 11.25 38.89
CA ALA A 97 -10.49 9.95 39.17
C ALA A 97 -9.39 8.88 39.11
N THR A 98 -9.44 7.92 40.03
CA THR A 98 -8.51 6.79 40.10
C THR A 98 -9.31 5.52 40.29
N ALA A 99 -8.98 4.48 39.55
CA ALA A 99 -9.54 3.13 39.69
C ALA A 99 -8.52 2.10 39.21
N ASN A 100 -8.63 0.84 39.64
CA ASN A 100 -7.98 -0.27 38.96
C ASN A 100 -8.62 -0.48 37.58
N SER A 101 -9.92 -0.76 37.53
CA SER A 101 -10.70 -0.89 36.29
C SER A 101 -11.85 0.09 36.26
N VAL A 102 -12.13 0.68 35.10
CA VAL A 102 -13.35 1.44 34.84
C VAL A 102 -14.12 0.77 33.73
N THR A 103 -15.34 0.32 34.04
CA THR A 103 -16.25 -0.30 33.08
C THR A 103 -17.51 0.56 32.94
N VAL A 104 -17.80 0.99 31.72
CA VAL A 104 -18.99 1.79 31.38
C VAL A 104 -19.86 0.99 30.43
N GLY A 105 -21.08 0.65 30.85
CA GLY A 105 -22.01 -0.13 30.04
C GLY A 105 -21.71 -1.63 30.01
N GLN A 106 -21.88 -2.33 31.14
CA GLN A 106 -21.76 -3.79 31.25
C GLN A 106 -23.11 -4.51 31.35
N VAL A 107 -24.06 -3.96 32.12
CA VAL A 107 -25.38 -4.58 32.39
C VAL A 107 -26.53 -3.73 31.86
N SER A 108 -26.34 -2.41 31.82
CA SER A 108 -27.19 -1.44 31.15
C SER A 108 -26.34 -0.27 30.68
N SER A 109 -26.83 0.52 29.73
CA SER A 109 -26.02 1.56 29.11
C SER A 109 -25.56 2.60 30.12
N GLY A 110 -24.30 3.05 30.00
CA GLY A 110 -23.70 4.02 30.92
C GLY A 110 -22.98 5.17 30.21
N THR A 111 -22.81 6.28 30.93
CA THR A 111 -22.07 7.45 30.46
C THR A 111 -21.04 7.93 31.49
N LEU A 112 -19.92 8.49 31.04
CA LEU A 112 -18.91 9.10 31.92
C LEU A 112 -18.32 10.33 31.23
N VAL A 113 -18.28 11.46 31.95
CA VAL A 113 -17.68 12.70 31.44
C VAL A 113 -16.48 13.08 32.28
N ILE A 114 -15.34 13.30 31.62
CA ILE A 114 -14.08 13.67 32.25
C ILE A 114 -13.66 15.05 31.76
N ASN A 115 -13.62 16.02 32.68
CA ASN A 115 -13.06 17.36 32.48
C ASN A 115 -11.73 17.56 33.25
N GLY A 116 -11.36 16.61 34.10
CA GLY A 116 -10.10 16.56 34.84
C GLY A 116 -9.17 15.47 34.31
N SER A 117 -8.87 14.48 35.16
CA SER A 117 -8.02 13.33 34.81
C SER A 117 -8.66 12.00 35.19
N LEU A 118 -8.37 10.95 34.42
CA LEU A 118 -8.65 9.56 34.79
C LEU A 118 -7.35 8.75 34.76
N LEU A 119 -7.01 8.12 35.88
CA LEU A 119 -5.95 7.12 35.99
C LEU A 119 -6.59 5.75 36.20
N SER A 120 -6.30 4.80 35.31
CA SER A 120 -6.80 3.43 35.38
C SER A 120 -5.76 2.41 34.93
N ASN A 121 -5.91 1.14 35.35
CA ASN A 121 -5.22 0.02 34.71
C ASN A 121 -5.99 -0.49 33.48
N SER A 122 -7.32 -0.47 33.53
CA SER A 122 -8.16 -0.78 32.38
C SER A 122 -9.37 0.14 32.24
N LEU A 123 -9.72 0.45 30.99
CA LEU A 123 -10.94 1.17 30.62
C LEU A 123 -11.69 0.36 29.57
N SER A 124 -12.94 -0.02 29.87
CA SER A 124 -13.76 -0.88 29.01
C SER A 124 -15.15 -0.28 28.79
N LEU A 125 -15.54 -0.09 27.54
CA LEU A 125 -16.79 0.58 27.15
C LEU A 125 -17.69 -0.36 26.35
N GLY A 126 -18.97 -0.46 26.70
CA GLY A 126 -19.95 -1.25 25.96
C GLY A 126 -19.55 -2.73 25.91
N VAL A 127 -19.49 -3.38 27.07
CA VAL A 127 -18.87 -4.70 27.23
C VAL A 127 -19.78 -5.85 26.75
N ALA A 128 -21.09 -5.71 26.92
CA ALA A 128 -22.07 -6.75 26.61
C ALA A 128 -22.92 -6.39 25.39
N ALA A 129 -23.42 -7.42 24.69
CA ALA A 129 -24.20 -7.27 23.47
C ALA A 129 -25.37 -6.28 23.62
N ALA A 130 -25.48 -5.36 22.66
CA ALA A 130 -26.49 -4.28 22.61
C ALA A 130 -26.43 -3.26 23.77
N ILE A 131 -25.38 -3.28 24.61
CA ILE A 131 -25.21 -2.33 25.72
C ILE A 131 -24.24 -1.21 25.33
N GLY A 132 -24.64 0.03 25.60
CA GLY A 132 -23.86 1.23 25.29
C GLY A 132 -22.95 1.68 26.42
N GLY A 133 -21.68 1.96 26.14
CA GLY A 133 -20.77 2.66 27.05
C GLY A 133 -20.20 3.91 26.38
N THR A 134 -20.48 5.09 26.92
CA THR A 134 -19.98 6.35 26.34
C THR A 134 -19.08 7.09 27.31
N VAL A 135 -17.88 7.47 26.87
CA VAL A 135 -16.94 8.28 27.64
C VAL A 135 -16.46 9.47 26.83
N THR A 136 -16.55 10.65 27.42
CA THR A 136 -16.06 11.90 26.80
C THR A 136 -15.01 12.55 27.68
N PHE A 137 -13.86 12.85 27.08
CA PHE A 137 -12.82 13.69 27.66
C PHE A 137 -12.89 15.07 27.01
N SER A 138 -13.04 16.13 27.81
CA SER A 138 -13.05 17.52 27.33
C SER A 138 -11.95 18.31 28.01
N GLY A 139 -10.87 18.63 27.27
CA GLY A 139 -9.70 19.29 27.86
C GLY A 139 -8.96 18.43 28.91
N ALA A 140 -9.20 17.12 28.88
CA ALA A 140 -8.90 16.21 29.98
C ALA A 140 -7.82 15.16 29.63
N THR A 141 -7.29 14.49 30.66
CA THR A 141 -6.21 13.50 30.48
C THR A 141 -6.63 12.09 30.87
N LEU A 142 -6.35 11.10 30.02
CA LEU A 142 -6.42 9.68 30.31
C LEU A 142 -5.02 9.10 30.48
N GLN A 143 -4.77 8.41 31.59
CA GLN A 143 -3.60 7.56 31.78
C GLN A 143 -4.09 6.14 32.07
N ASN A 144 -3.91 5.26 31.10
CA ASN A 144 -4.32 3.86 31.18
C ASN A 144 -3.09 2.94 31.16
N GLN A 145 -2.93 2.08 32.16
CA GLN A 145 -1.73 1.23 32.26
C GLN A 145 -1.85 -0.13 31.57
N GLY A 146 -2.99 -0.43 30.97
CA GLY A 146 -3.28 -1.74 30.40
C GLY A 146 -4.27 -1.67 29.24
N LEU A 147 -5.34 -2.44 29.33
CA LEU A 147 -6.33 -2.58 28.27
C LEU A 147 -7.14 -1.30 28.11
N LEU A 148 -7.29 -0.83 26.89
CA LEU A 148 -8.32 0.13 26.50
C LEU A 148 -9.24 -0.54 25.48
N SER A 149 -10.46 -0.90 25.88
CA SER A 149 -11.45 -1.55 25.01
C SER A 149 -12.64 -0.62 24.79
N VAL A 150 -12.86 -0.23 23.54
CA VAL A 150 -13.96 0.62 23.10
C VAL A 150 -14.89 -0.21 22.25
N GLY A 151 -16.05 -0.55 22.82
CA GLY A 151 -17.03 -1.42 22.20
C GLY A 151 -16.53 -2.84 22.26
N GLY A 152 -16.61 -3.44 23.46
CA GLY A 152 -16.52 -4.89 23.69
C GLY A 152 -17.59 -5.61 22.88
N ASN A 153 -18.35 -6.57 23.42
CA ASN A 153 -19.44 -7.15 22.62
C ASN A 153 -20.61 -6.18 22.35
N GLY A 154 -20.63 -4.99 22.97
CA GLY A 154 -21.68 -3.98 22.86
C GLY A 154 -21.33 -2.82 21.94
N ILE A 155 -21.76 -1.62 22.33
CA ILE A 155 -21.52 -0.36 21.63
C ILE A 155 -20.67 0.53 22.54
N GLY A 156 -19.44 0.83 22.15
CA GLY A 156 -18.58 1.73 22.92
C GLY A 156 -18.23 2.97 22.15
N THR A 157 -18.32 4.13 22.81
CA THR A 157 -17.95 5.42 22.23
C THR A 157 -16.97 6.10 23.17
N LEU A 158 -15.77 6.41 22.65
CA LEU A 158 -14.75 7.20 23.32
C LEU A 158 -14.45 8.45 22.50
N SER A 159 -14.63 9.62 23.10
CA SER A 159 -14.32 10.91 22.47
C SER A 159 -13.25 11.65 23.26
N LEU A 160 -12.15 12.00 22.60
CA LEU A 160 -11.14 12.92 23.10
C LEU A 160 -11.34 14.26 22.38
N LEU A 161 -11.78 15.28 23.12
CA LEU A 161 -12.03 16.62 22.62
C LEU A 161 -11.05 17.58 23.30
N HIS A 162 -9.99 17.96 22.58
CA HIS A 162 -8.86 18.68 23.16
C HIS A 162 -8.20 17.93 24.35
N GLY A 163 -8.18 16.59 24.28
CA GLY A 163 -7.69 15.74 25.36
C GLY A 163 -6.34 15.09 25.06
N SER A 164 -5.72 14.52 26.09
CA SER A 164 -4.52 13.68 25.93
C SER A 164 -4.74 12.32 26.57
N ALA A 165 -4.42 11.26 25.85
CA ALA A 165 -4.50 9.89 26.32
C ALA A 165 -3.16 9.18 26.18
N VAL A 166 -2.76 8.47 27.22
CA VAL A 166 -1.62 7.54 27.19
C VAL A 166 -2.14 6.16 27.59
N SER A 167 -1.85 5.14 26.79
CA SER A 167 -2.15 3.74 27.09
C SER A 167 -0.90 2.88 26.96
N THR A 168 -0.44 2.21 28.01
CA THR A 168 0.74 1.33 27.89
C THR A 168 0.41 -0.05 27.31
N GLY A 169 -0.88 -0.42 27.24
CA GLY A 169 -1.33 -1.68 26.64
C GLY A 169 -1.99 -1.51 25.28
N THR A 170 -2.52 -2.63 24.77
CA THR A 170 -3.27 -2.72 23.52
C THR A 170 -4.57 -1.92 23.58
N VAL A 171 -4.89 -1.26 22.47
CA VAL A 171 -6.16 -0.56 22.28
C VAL A 171 -7.02 -1.37 21.33
N TYR A 172 -8.25 -1.69 21.74
CA TYR A 172 -9.24 -2.37 20.92
C TYR A 172 -10.41 -1.43 20.65
N ILE A 173 -10.80 -1.31 19.38
CA ILE A 173 -11.93 -0.52 18.93
C ILE A 173 -12.82 -1.48 18.13
N GLY A 174 -13.97 -1.88 18.69
CA GLY A 174 -14.84 -2.89 18.10
C GLY A 174 -14.29 -4.30 18.31
N GLU A 175 -14.46 -4.82 19.52
CA GLU A 175 -13.98 -6.13 19.96
C GLU A 175 -15.10 -7.19 20.01
N GLY A 176 -14.79 -8.43 19.64
CA GLY A 176 -15.71 -9.54 19.82
C GLY A 176 -16.77 -9.61 18.72
N ALA A 177 -17.67 -10.60 18.79
CA ALA A 177 -18.49 -11.00 17.64
C ALA A 177 -19.56 -9.96 17.24
N THR A 178 -19.98 -9.11 18.18
CA THR A 178 -21.04 -8.10 17.97
C THR A 178 -20.59 -6.69 18.35
N GLY A 179 -19.29 -6.51 18.58
CA GLY A 179 -18.76 -5.26 19.09
C GLY A 179 -18.79 -4.13 18.07
N ASN A 180 -19.20 -2.95 18.51
CA ASN A 180 -19.18 -1.73 17.73
C ASN A 180 -18.42 -0.66 18.53
N GLY A 181 -17.20 -0.35 18.12
CA GLY A 181 -16.35 0.62 18.79
C GLY A 181 -16.16 1.89 17.98
N PHE A 182 -16.30 3.04 18.62
CA PHE A 182 -16.09 4.35 18.01
C PHE A 182 -15.10 5.16 18.85
N LEU A 183 -13.90 5.39 18.31
CA LEU A 183 -12.90 6.27 18.92
C LEU A 183 -12.72 7.52 18.05
N THR A 184 -13.00 8.69 18.62
CA THR A 184 -12.77 9.98 17.97
C THR A 184 -11.76 10.82 18.75
N LEU A 185 -10.74 11.29 18.04
CA LEU A 185 -9.83 12.33 18.48
C LEU A 185 -10.11 13.59 17.68
N ASP A 186 -10.45 14.67 18.35
CA ASP A 186 -10.76 15.95 17.71
C ASP A 186 -10.17 17.13 18.49
N ASN A 187 -10.06 18.28 17.82
CA ASN A 187 -9.60 19.54 18.37
C ASN A 187 -8.18 19.46 19.00
N SER A 188 -7.21 18.99 18.21
CA SER A 188 -5.80 18.82 18.61
C SER A 188 -5.61 17.85 19.80
N SER A 189 -6.37 16.76 19.83
CA SER A 189 -6.21 15.70 20.83
C SER A 189 -5.00 14.81 20.54
N SER A 190 -4.54 14.06 21.54
CA SER A 190 -3.46 13.09 21.39
C SER A 190 -3.79 11.74 22.01
N LEU A 191 -3.38 10.65 21.36
CA LEU A 191 -3.30 9.30 21.93
C LEU A 191 -1.91 8.72 21.67
N VAL A 192 -1.23 8.30 22.73
CA VAL A 192 0.03 7.57 22.63
C VAL A 192 -0.16 6.17 23.21
N THR A 193 0.19 5.14 22.43
CA THR A 193 0.24 3.77 22.93
C THR A 193 1.55 3.07 22.59
N ALA A 194 2.07 2.31 23.56
CA ALA A 194 3.22 1.43 23.35
C ALA A 194 2.84 0.10 22.68
N GLY A 195 1.53 -0.17 22.54
CA GLY A 195 0.99 -1.42 22.01
C GLY A 195 0.46 -1.29 20.58
N THR A 196 -0.29 -2.32 20.19
CA THR A 196 -1.06 -2.35 18.95
C THR A 196 -2.38 -1.60 19.13
N ILE A 197 -2.79 -0.85 18.11
CA ILE A 197 -4.20 -0.43 17.97
C ILE A 197 -4.88 -1.39 17.01
N PHE A 198 -5.94 -2.03 17.48
CA PHE A 198 -6.86 -2.82 16.66
C PHE A 198 -8.13 -2.01 16.37
N VAL A 199 -8.50 -1.94 15.09
CA VAL A 199 -9.76 -1.33 14.63
C VAL A 199 -10.56 -2.42 13.92
N GLY A 200 -11.55 -2.95 14.62
CA GLY A 200 -12.22 -4.20 14.26
C GLY A 200 -11.37 -5.40 14.67
N TYR A 201 -11.79 -6.12 15.70
CA TYR A 201 -11.09 -7.27 16.26
C TYR A 201 -12.04 -8.43 16.57
N GLY A 202 -11.73 -9.61 16.05
CA GLY A 202 -12.47 -10.85 16.22
C GLY A 202 -11.52 -11.98 16.59
N GLY A 203 -11.59 -12.45 17.82
CA GLY A 203 -10.87 -13.65 18.26
C GLY A 203 -11.28 -14.86 17.40
N GLY A 204 -10.30 -15.54 16.83
CA GLY A 204 -10.50 -16.57 15.81
C GLY A 204 -11.35 -17.75 16.27
N SER A 205 -12.63 -17.75 15.87
CA SER A 205 -13.47 -18.94 15.62
C SER A 205 -14.93 -18.61 15.27
N ALA A 206 -15.36 -17.34 15.29
CA ALA A 206 -16.77 -17.01 15.01
C ALA A 206 -17.09 -17.10 13.50
N PRO A 207 -17.99 -18.02 13.06
CA PRO A 207 -18.30 -18.19 11.64
C PRO A 207 -19.24 -17.10 11.06
N SER A 208 -19.67 -16.11 11.85
CA SER A 208 -20.76 -15.22 11.41
C SER A 208 -20.83 -13.84 12.10
N GLY A 209 -19.71 -13.30 12.57
CA GLY A 209 -19.68 -11.92 13.12
C GLY A 209 -18.32 -11.56 13.67
N GLY A 210 -17.79 -10.42 13.23
CA GLY A 210 -16.57 -9.82 13.76
C GLY A 210 -16.84 -8.38 14.21
N GLY A 211 -16.06 -7.90 15.16
CA GLY A 211 -16.20 -6.54 15.68
C GLY A 211 -16.00 -5.50 14.58
N ASN A 212 -16.82 -4.45 14.64
CA ASN A 212 -16.71 -3.27 13.81
C ASN A 212 -16.05 -2.13 14.60
N GLY A 213 -14.88 -1.70 14.14
CA GLY A 213 -14.16 -0.58 14.74
C GLY A 213 -14.15 0.64 13.83
N GLU A 214 -14.33 1.82 14.43
CA GLU A 214 -14.14 3.10 13.76
C GLU A 214 -13.16 3.99 14.54
N LEU A 215 -12.10 4.44 13.86
CA LEU A 215 -11.14 5.41 14.38
C LEU A 215 -11.16 6.70 13.55
N LYS A 216 -11.41 7.84 14.21
CA LYS A 216 -11.35 9.18 13.61
C LYS A 216 -10.26 10.02 14.25
N ILE A 217 -9.36 10.55 13.44
CA ILE A 217 -8.27 11.46 13.83
C ILE A 217 -8.48 12.78 13.09
N LEU A 218 -8.96 13.79 13.80
CA LEU A 218 -9.51 15.03 13.23
C LEU A 218 -8.82 16.28 13.76
N ALA A 219 -8.92 17.38 13.00
CA ALA A 219 -8.56 18.74 13.42
C ALA A 219 -7.22 18.86 14.18
N GLY A 220 -6.13 18.38 13.58
CA GLY A 220 -4.80 18.49 14.15
C GLY A 220 -4.47 17.43 15.22
N SER A 221 -5.35 16.44 15.42
CA SER A 221 -5.14 15.40 16.42
C SER A 221 -4.07 14.39 16.00
N THR A 222 -3.41 13.77 16.98
CA THR A 222 -2.30 12.85 16.75
C THR A 222 -2.51 11.50 17.44
N VAL A 223 -2.12 10.43 16.76
CA VAL A 223 -2.06 9.08 17.32
C VAL A 223 -0.66 8.53 17.07
N ASP A 224 -0.02 8.00 18.10
CA ASP A 224 1.25 7.27 18.00
C ASP A 224 1.05 5.85 18.56
N SER A 225 1.40 4.83 17.78
CA SER A 225 1.31 3.42 18.18
C SER A 225 2.51 2.59 17.75
N GLN A 226 2.72 1.43 18.39
CA GLN A 226 3.76 0.50 17.95
C GLN A 226 3.36 -0.20 16.66
N ARG A 227 2.11 -0.69 16.59
CA ARG A 227 1.52 -1.34 15.41
C ARG A 227 0.11 -0.83 15.19
N ALA A 228 -0.40 -1.00 13.97
CA ALA A 228 -1.77 -0.69 13.61
C ALA A 228 -2.36 -1.83 12.78
N ILE A 229 -3.48 -2.40 13.23
CA ILE A 229 -4.13 -3.51 12.55
C ILE A 229 -5.62 -3.22 12.45
N LEU A 230 -6.12 -3.11 11.22
CA LEU A 230 -7.54 -2.96 10.92
C LEU A 230 -8.07 -4.30 10.42
N GLY A 231 -9.23 -4.72 10.94
CA GLY A 231 -9.88 -5.96 10.53
C GLY A 231 -9.10 -7.22 10.91
N GLU A 232 -8.85 -7.40 12.21
CA GLU A 232 -8.20 -8.59 12.75
C GLU A 232 -9.21 -9.73 12.92
N GLY A 233 -9.19 -10.71 12.02
CA GLY A 233 -10.12 -11.85 12.02
C GLY A 233 -11.20 -11.77 10.93
N ALA A 234 -11.61 -12.91 10.38
CA ALA A 234 -12.60 -12.96 9.32
C ALA A 234 -13.96 -12.39 9.79
N GLY A 235 -14.62 -11.61 8.93
CA GLY A 235 -15.91 -10.98 9.22
C GLY A 235 -15.83 -9.75 10.13
N THR A 236 -14.63 -9.29 10.49
CA THR A 236 -14.44 -7.98 11.14
C THR A 236 -14.39 -6.86 10.12
N GLU A 237 -14.76 -5.67 10.56
CA GLU A 237 -14.67 -4.43 9.78
C GLU A 237 -13.86 -3.38 10.54
N GLY A 238 -12.90 -2.78 9.86
CA GLY A 238 -12.11 -1.67 10.38
C GLY A 238 -12.25 -0.44 9.50
N ALA A 239 -12.74 0.66 10.04
CA ALA A 239 -12.84 1.94 9.34
C ALA A 239 -11.96 2.99 10.03
N THR A 240 -11.07 3.64 9.27
CA THR A 240 -10.26 4.73 9.79
C THR A 240 -10.33 5.97 8.91
N LEU A 241 -10.47 7.14 9.54
CA LEU A 241 -10.40 8.44 8.89
C LEU A 241 -9.34 9.32 9.56
N ILE A 242 -8.36 9.78 8.78
CA ILE A 242 -7.39 10.80 9.19
C ILE A 242 -7.69 12.06 8.38
N SER A 243 -8.20 13.11 9.02
CA SER A 243 -8.73 14.27 8.31
C SER A 243 -8.25 15.60 8.88
N GLY A 244 -7.84 16.50 7.98
CA GLY A 244 -7.47 17.88 8.31
C GLY A 244 -5.96 18.05 8.49
N ALA A 245 -5.49 19.27 8.21
CA ALA A 245 -4.09 19.64 8.36
C ALA A 245 -3.61 19.42 9.80
N GLY A 246 -2.45 18.79 9.95
CA GLY A 246 -1.86 18.44 11.25
C GLY A 246 -2.39 17.13 11.85
N SER A 247 -3.51 16.59 11.36
CA SER A 247 -4.00 15.29 11.81
C SER A 247 -3.07 14.18 11.35
N ARG A 248 -2.64 13.30 12.26
CA ARG A 248 -1.60 12.32 11.96
C ARG A 248 -1.71 11.03 12.76
N TRP A 249 -1.45 9.90 12.11
CA TRP A 249 -1.15 8.64 12.77
C TRP A 249 0.29 8.22 12.46
N THR A 250 1.11 8.05 13.50
CA THR A 250 2.43 7.42 13.43
C THR A 250 2.37 5.99 13.93
N VAL A 251 2.90 5.07 13.15
CA VAL A 251 3.03 3.66 13.50
C VAL A 251 4.51 3.32 13.45
N ALA A 252 5.09 2.93 14.59
CA ALA A 252 6.53 2.69 14.68
C ALA A 252 6.99 1.45 13.89
N ALA A 253 6.15 0.42 13.79
CA ALA A 253 6.42 -0.80 13.06
C ALA A 253 5.48 -0.95 11.85
N ASP A 254 4.68 -2.01 11.80
CA ASP A 254 3.84 -2.38 10.67
C ASP A 254 2.41 -1.86 10.80
N THR A 255 1.84 -1.50 9.64
CA THR A 255 0.44 -1.13 9.47
C THR A 255 -0.23 -2.17 8.57
N VAL A 256 -1.31 -2.79 9.05
CA VAL A 256 -2.10 -3.75 8.26
C VAL A 256 -3.52 -3.24 8.12
N ILE A 257 -3.95 -2.96 6.89
CA ILE A 257 -5.32 -2.57 6.53
C ILE A 257 -6.03 -3.79 5.95
N GLY A 258 -6.86 -4.42 6.78
CA GLY A 258 -7.53 -5.67 6.46
C GLY A 258 -6.57 -6.84 6.62
N ASN A 259 -6.43 -7.36 7.84
CA ASN A 259 -5.62 -8.56 8.07
C ASN A 259 -6.37 -9.80 7.57
N ALA A 260 -7.52 -10.10 8.16
CA ALA A 260 -8.45 -11.14 7.72
C ALA A 260 -9.87 -10.60 7.48
N GLY A 261 -10.22 -9.48 8.12
CA GLY A 261 -11.44 -8.72 7.87
C GLY A 261 -11.25 -7.69 6.77
N VAL A 262 -12.36 -7.18 6.24
CA VAL A 262 -12.32 -6.12 5.23
C VAL A 262 -12.17 -4.79 5.94
N SER A 263 -11.30 -3.91 5.45
CA SER A 263 -11.06 -2.63 6.12
C SER A 263 -10.88 -1.48 5.14
N THR A 264 -11.24 -0.29 5.61
CA THR A 264 -11.09 0.95 4.87
C THR A 264 -10.25 1.95 5.66
N LEU A 265 -9.37 2.65 4.95
CA LEU A 265 -8.62 3.78 5.48
C LEU A 265 -8.74 4.96 4.51
N THR A 266 -9.19 6.10 5.01
CA THR A 266 -9.20 7.36 4.27
C THR A 266 -8.29 8.38 4.94
N VAL A 267 -7.36 8.94 4.18
CA VAL A 267 -6.52 10.07 4.59
C VAL A 267 -6.90 11.27 3.74
N THR A 268 -7.32 12.37 4.37
CA THR A 268 -7.86 13.51 3.63
C THR A 268 -7.58 14.89 4.24
N GLY A 269 -7.65 15.92 3.40
CA GLY A 269 -7.60 17.33 3.80
C GLY A 269 -6.31 17.72 4.54
N GLY A 270 -5.17 17.11 4.20
CA GLY A 270 -3.89 17.38 4.86
C GLY A 270 -3.53 16.39 5.98
N GLY A 271 -4.34 15.35 6.18
CA GLY A 271 -4.05 14.27 7.13
C GLY A 271 -2.86 13.41 6.70
N LYS A 272 -2.22 12.71 7.65
CA LYS A 272 -1.03 11.89 7.37
C LYS A 272 -1.05 10.53 8.06
N LEU A 273 -0.66 9.49 7.33
CA LEU A 273 -0.26 8.19 7.91
C LEU A 273 1.25 8.00 7.69
N LEU A 274 1.99 7.79 8.78
CA LEU A 274 3.42 7.48 8.76
C LEU A 274 3.63 6.07 9.33
N SER A 275 4.08 5.13 8.51
CA SER A 275 4.36 3.74 8.91
C SER A 275 5.87 3.50 8.87
N GLY A 276 6.44 2.99 9.95
CA GLY A 276 7.90 2.88 10.10
C GLY A 276 8.54 1.74 9.28
N THR A 277 7.76 0.72 8.88
CA THR A 277 8.31 -0.45 8.18
C THR A 277 7.48 -0.86 6.97
N THR A 278 6.41 -1.63 7.16
CA THR A 278 5.60 -2.17 6.07
C THR A 278 4.15 -1.74 6.26
N THR A 279 3.52 -1.36 5.17
CA THR A 279 2.07 -1.20 5.07
C THR A 279 1.51 -2.28 4.16
N VAL A 280 0.61 -3.12 4.67
CA VAL A 280 -0.07 -4.18 3.90
C VAL A 280 -1.55 -3.86 3.79
N ILE A 281 -2.11 -3.97 2.58
CA ILE A 281 -3.55 -3.84 2.32
C ILE A 281 -4.07 -5.22 1.87
N ALA A 282 -5.14 -5.71 2.51
CA ALA A 282 -5.73 -7.04 2.30
C ALA A 282 -4.70 -8.18 2.46
N ASN A 283 -4.27 -8.42 3.69
CA ASN A 283 -3.22 -9.39 4.01
C ASN A 283 -3.60 -10.83 3.63
N LEU A 284 -4.78 -11.29 4.06
CA LEU A 284 -5.29 -12.63 3.78
C LEU A 284 -6.43 -12.59 2.76
N TYR A 285 -6.72 -13.74 2.13
CA TYR A 285 -7.78 -13.87 1.12
C TYR A 285 -9.15 -13.33 1.59
N SER A 286 -9.51 -13.55 2.85
CA SER A 286 -10.78 -13.10 3.43
C SER A 286 -10.89 -11.58 3.60
N ALA A 287 -9.78 -10.84 3.53
CA ALA A 287 -9.74 -9.39 3.56
C ALA A 287 -9.94 -8.74 2.18
N SER A 288 -10.29 -9.53 1.16
CA SER A 288 -10.57 -9.03 -0.19
C SER A 288 -11.66 -7.97 -0.18
N GLY A 289 -11.38 -6.83 -0.82
CA GLY A 289 -12.23 -5.64 -0.78
C GLY A 289 -11.73 -4.55 0.19
N SER A 290 -10.56 -4.74 0.82
CA SER A 290 -9.96 -3.69 1.65
C SER A 290 -9.40 -2.55 0.77
N GLU A 291 -9.58 -1.32 1.24
CA GLU A 291 -9.29 -0.12 0.45
C GLU A 291 -8.55 0.96 1.24
N VAL A 292 -7.62 1.63 0.57
CA VAL A 292 -6.96 2.84 1.06
C VAL A 292 -7.17 3.98 0.07
N THR A 293 -7.64 5.13 0.56
CA THR A 293 -7.85 6.34 -0.23
C THR A 293 -7.09 7.51 0.37
N LEU A 294 -6.20 8.12 -0.40
CA LEU A 294 -5.54 9.39 -0.11
C LEU A 294 -6.16 10.44 -1.03
N THR A 295 -6.84 11.43 -0.46
CA THR A 295 -7.60 12.39 -1.26
C THR A 295 -7.60 13.79 -0.67
N ARG A 296 -7.65 14.81 -1.53
CA ARG A 296 -7.50 16.24 -1.21
C ARG A 296 -6.06 16.62 -0.85
N LEU A 297 -5.74 17.88 -1.13
CA LEU A 297 -4.41 18.47 -1.03
C LEU A 297 -3.74 18.19 0.33
N GLY A 298 -2.48 17.79 0.26
CA GLY A 298 -1.59 17.62 1.42
C GLY A 298 -1.78 16.32 2.19
N SER A 299 -2.74 15.48 1.79
CA SER A 299 -2.96 14.18 2.40
C SER A 299 -1.83 13.23 2.00
N SER A 300 -1.24 12.51 2.96
CA SER A 300 -0.09 11.66 2.65
C SER A 300 -0.03 10.31 3.37
N LEU A 301 0.58 9.34 2.68
CA LEU A 301 1.06 8.07 3.23
C LEU A 301 2.58 7.99 3.02
N GLU A 302 3.32 7.69 4.08
CA GLU A 302 4.75 7.37 4.03
C GLU A 302 4.97 6.01 4.69
N THR A 303 5.70 5.11 4.03
CA THR A 303 5.99 3.76 4.52
C THR A 303 7.33 3.25 3.97
N GLY A 304 7.91 2.20 4.56
CA GLY A 304 9.03 1.50 3.94
C GLY A 304 8.53 0.66 2.75
N GLN A 305 8.02 -0.54 3.00
CA GLN A 305 7.39 -1.35 1.95
C GLN A 305 5.88 -1.14 1.92
N LEU A 306 5.31 -0.95 0.73
CA LEU A 306 3.87 -0.92 0.51
C LEU A 306 3.41 -2.15 -0.28
N ILE A 307 2.55 -2.98 0.30
CA ILE A 307 1.93 -4.13 -0.39
C ILE A 307 0.44 -3.82 -0.60
N VAL A 308 0.05 -3.57 -1.85
CA VAL A 308 -1.35 -3.39 -2.27
C VAL A 308 -1.87 -4.75 -2.73
N GLY A 309 -2.49 -5.46 -1.79
CA GLY A 309 -3.02 -6.80 -2.02
C GLY A 309 -1.94 -7.86 -1.86
N ASN A 310 -1.99 -8.54 -0.73
CA ASN A 310 -1.06 -9.62 -0.41
C ASN A 310 -1.61 -10.96 -0.90
N GLU A 311 -2.61 -11.51 -0.21
CA GLU A 311 -3.44 -12.64 -0.69
C GLU A 311 -4.87 -12.19 -1.02
N GLY A 312 -5.37 -11.16 -0.35
CA GLY A 312 -6.66 -10.55 -0.64
C GLY A 312 -6.56 -9.51 -1.75
N SER A 313 -7.65 -9.32 -2.50
CA SER A 313 -7.76 -8.26 -3.50
C SER A 313 -7.87 -6.90 -2.79
N ALA A 314 -7.07 -5.93 -3.20
CA ALA A 314 -7.00 -4.60 -2.58
C ALA A 314 -7.12 -3.46 -3.59
N ARG A 315 -7.53 -2.30 -3.09
CA ARG A 315 -7.51 -1.03 -3.83
C ARG A 315 -6.70 0.04 -3.10
N LEU A 316 -5.81 0.70 -3.82
CA LEU A 316 -5.18 1.96 -3.41
C LEU A 316 -5.58 3.07 -4.38
N THR A 317 -6.07 4.20 -3.86
CA THR A 317 -6.36 5.40 -4.66
C THR A 317 -5.60 6.60 -4.09
N VAL A 318 -4.82 7.27 -4.94
CA VAL A 318 -4.15 8.55 -4.64
C VAL A 318 -4.69 9.60 -5.59
N GLU A 319 -5.42 10.56 -5.06
CA GLU A 319 -6.15 11.53 -5.88
C GLU A 319 -6.21 12.94 -5.29
N ALA A 320 -6.67 13.89 -6.11
CA ALA A 320 -6.93 15.28 -5.72
C ALA A 320 -5.74 15.93 -4.96
N ALA A 321 -4.54 15.82 -5.54
CA ALA A 321 -3.28 16.37 -5.02
C ALA A 321 -2.81 15.75 -3.68
N ALA A 322 -3.17 14.49 -3.42
CA ALA A 322 -2.57 13.68 -2.36
C ALA A 322 -1.25 13.02 -2.81
N SER A 323 -0.48 12.52 -1.86
CA SER A 323 0.83 11.88 -2.14
C SER A 323 1.04 10.57 -1.39
N ALA A 324 1.63 9.57 -2.05
CA ALA A 324 2.18 8.37 -1.41
C ALA A 324 3.71 8.31 -1.57
N THR A 325 4.40 7.81 -0.55
CA THR A 325 5.86 7.54 -0.59
C THR A 325 6.14 6.17 0.00
N SER A 326 6.94 5.37 -0.72
CA SER A 326 7.37 4.04 -0.28
C SER A 326 8.80 3.71 -0.71
N ASP A 327 9.63 3.14 0.15
CA ASP A 327 10.96 2.61 -0.20
C ASP A 327 10.87 1.45 -1.20
N SER A 328 9.80 0.65 -1.16
CA SER A 328 9.48 -0.36 -2.17
C SER A 328 7.99 -0.61 -2.23
N ALA A 329 7.48 -1.11 -3.34
CA ALA A 329 6.06 -1.37 -3.51
C ALA A 329 5.78 -2.64 -4.31
N ILE A 330 4.75 -3.37 -3.90
CA ILE A 330 4.22 -4.55 -4.58
C ILE A 330 2.72 -4.35 -4.78
N ILE A 331 2.24 -4.52 -6.01
CA ILE A 331 0.80 -4.50 -6.32
C ILE A 331 0.39 -5.90 -6.79
N GLY A 332 -0.53 -6.53 -6.07
CA GLY A 332 -1.05 -7.87 -6.37
C GLY A 332 0.02 -8.95 -6.17
N ARG A 333 0.48 -9.19 -4.93
CA ARG A 333 1.53 -10.18 -4.66
C ARG A 333 1.09 -11.60 -5.03
N HIS A 334 -0.04 -12.02 -4.47
CA HIS A 334 -0.73 -13.29 -4.77
C HIS A 334 -2.23 -13.05 -5.04
N SER A 335 -2.60 -11.81 -5.40
CA SER A 335 -3.99 -11.39 -5.50
C SER A 335 -4.25 -10.54 -6.74
N THR A 336 -5.54 -10.28 -7.02
CA THR A 336 -5.95 -9.33 -8.05
C THR A 336 -6.15 -7.95 -7.43
N SER A 337 -5.23 -7.01 -7.68
CA SER A 337 -5.22 -5.73 -6.96
C SER A 337 -4.92 -4.54 -7.85
N VAL A 338 -5.45 -3.38 -7.46
CA VAL A 338 -5.37 -2.16 -8.28
C VAL A 338 -4.87 -1.00 -7.45
N ALA A 339 -3.84 -0.32 -7.95
CA ALA A 339 -3.46 1.01 -7.50
C ALA A 339 -3.81 2.05 -8.57
N THR A 340 -4.34 3.19 -8.16
CA THR A 340 -4.69 4.31 -9.05
C THR A 340 -4.09 5.60 -8.52
N VAL A 341 -3.34 6.31 -9.37
CA VAL A 341 -2.86 7.67 -9.11
C VAL A 341 -3.53 8.59 -10.14
N THR A 342 -4.40 9.49 -9.70
CA THR A 342 -5.25 10.27 -10.61
C THR A 342 -5.47 11.71 -10.18
N GLY A 343 -5.69 12.60 -11.14
CA GLY A 343 -5.91 14.02 -10.88
C GLY A 343 -4.59 14.80 -10.75
N ASP A 344 -4.64 16.05 -11.18
CA ASP A 344 -3.50 16.97 -11.14
C ASP A 344 -2.91 17.10 -9.73
N GLY A 345 -1.58 17.03 -9.66
CA GLY A 345 -0.83 17.15 -8.41
C GLY A 345 -0.80 15.87 -7.56
N SER A 346 -1.56 14.84 -7.91
CA SER A 346 -1.49 13.55 -7.21
C SER A 346 -0.19 12.84 -7.57
N THR A 347 0.54 12.38 -6.56
CA THR A 347 1.89 11.82 -6.75
C THR A 347 2.11 10.52 -6.00
N TRP A 348 2.89 9.62 -6.58
CA TRP A 348 3.46 8.48 -5.85
C TRP A 348 4.95 8.36 -6.15
N VAL A 349 5.78 8.40 -5.10
CA VAL A 349 7.21 8.07 -5.17
C VAL A 349 7.43 6.68 -4.58
N ALA A 350 7.98 5.77 -5.37
CA ALA A 350 8.36 4.43 -4.95
C ALA A 350 9.86 4.19 -5.16
N GLY A 351 10.48 3.30 -4.41
CA GLY A 351 11.76 2.70 -4.82
C GLY A 351 11.54 1.65 -5.89
N ASP A 352 11.84 0.38 -5.58
CA ASP A 352 11.53 -0.74 -6.48
C ASP A 352 10.02 -0.98 -6.52
N LEU A 353 9.44 -0.94 -7.72
CA LEU A 353 8.00 -1.12 -7.94
C LEU A 353 7.74 -2.43 -8.70
N GLN A 354 7.11 -3.39 -8.02
CA GLN A 354 6.78 -4.69 -8.56
C GLN A 354 5.27 -4.79 -8.80
N ILE A 355 4.88 -5.01 -10.05
CA ILE A 355 3.50 -5.19 -10.45
C ILE A 355 3.29 -6.68 -10.75
N SER A 356 2.59 -7.34 -9.85
CA SER A 356 2.28 -8.78 -9.84
C SER A 356 3.44 -9.69 -9.50
N GLY A 357 3.34 -10.34 -8.35
CA GLY A 357 4.38 -11.21 -7.80
C GLY A 357 5.47 -10.46 -7.02
N ASP A 358 6.33 -11.24 -6.37
CA ASP A 358 7.42 -10.76 -5.53
C ASP A 358 8.72 -11.50 -5.88
N VAL A 359 9.78 -10.76 -6.21
CA VAL A 359 11.11 -11.37 -6.45
C VAL A 359 11.64 -12.15 -5.25
N ALA A 360 11.20 -11.82 -4.03
CA ALA A 360 11.55 -12.53 -2.81
C ALA A 360 10.74 -13.83 -2.62
N ASP A 361 9.64 -14.02 -3.37
CA ASP A 361 8.82 -15.23 -3.35
C ASP A 361 8.51 -15.75 -4.78
N PRO A 362 9.52 -16.26 -5.51
CA PRO A 362 9.34 -16.75 -6.88
C PRO A 362 8.51 -18.03 -7.00
N GLY A 363 8.28 -18.73 -5.88
CA GLY A 363 7.47 -19.96 -5.81
C GLY A 363 6.04 -19.74 -5.33
N GLY A 364 5.71 -18.51 -4.91
CA GLY A 364 4.38 -18.13 -4.45
C GLY A 364 3.32 -18.21 -5.54
N ALA A 365 2.05 -18.15 -5.11
CA ALA A 365 0.94 -18.06 -6.05
C ALA A 365 1.06 -16.79 -6.91
N SER A 366 0.72 -16.89 -8.19
CA SER A 366 0.78 -15.73 -9.09
C SER A 366 -0.33 -14.71 -8.77
N GLY A 367 0.01 -13.43 -8.85
CA GLY A 367 -0.94 -12.32 -8.73
C GLY A 367 -1.27 -11.64 -10.06
N ASN A 368 -2.28 -10.76 -10.02
CA ASN A 368 -2.67 -9.86 -11.11
C ASN A 368 -2.85 -8.42 -10.57
N GLY A 369 -1.76 -7.68 -10.61
CA GLY A 369 -1.64 -6.30 -10.20
C GLY A 369 -1.82 -5.35 -11.39
N THR A 370 -2.54 -4.25 -11.15
CA THR A 370 -2.69 -3.15 -12.12
C THR A 370 -2.35 -1.82 -11.48
N LEU A 371 -1.55 -1.00 -12.18
CA LEU A 371 -1.34 0.40 -11.84
C LEU A 371 -1.96 1.30 -12.93
N ASN A 372 -2.88 2.17 -12.52
CA ASN A 372 -3.45 3.20 -13.37
C ASN A 372 -2.87 4.57 -12.98
N VAL A 373 -2.34 5.29 -13.96
CA VAL A 373 -1.90 6.68 -13.80
C VAL A 373 -2.65 7.53 -14.81
N THR A 374 -3.59 8.34 -14.32
CA THR A 374 -4.58 9.00 -15.18
C THR A 374 -4.80 10.47 -14.81
N ALA A 375 -5.41 11.23 -15.73
CA ALA A 375 -5.89 12.59 -15.49
C ALA A 375 -4.87 13.51 -14.77
N GLY A 376 -3.59 13.48 -15.17
CA GLY A 376 -2.55 14.34 -14.59
C GLY A 376 -1.78 13.75 -13.41
N GLY A 377 -2.12 12.54 -12.97
CA GLY A 377 -1.41 11.82 -11.91
C GLY A 377 0.04 11.50 -12.28
N LYS A 378 0.94 11.45 -11.29
CA LYS A 378 2.37 11.19 -11.53
C LYS A 378 2.95 10.12 -10.63
N VAL A 379 3.73 9.21 -11.22
CA VAL A 379 4.49 8.19 -10.50
C VAL A 379 5.97 8.35 -10.78
N ASN A 380 6.81 8.21 -9.75
CA ASN A 380 8.25 8.09 -9.89
C ASN A 380 8.69 6.80 -9.19
N SER A 381 9.49 5.97 -9.86
CA SER A 381 10.10 4.79 -9.24
C SER A 381 11.60 4.71 -9.51
N THR A 382 12.39 4.06 -8.64
CA THR A 382 13.82 3.85 -8.91
C THR A 382 14.06 2.73 -9.92
N ALA A 383 13.19 1.72 -9.89
CA ALA A 383 13.15 0.57 -10.79
C ALA A 383 11.69 0.11 -10.94
N ALA A 384 11.39 -0.69 -11.97
CA ALA A 384 10.07 -1.30 -12.08
C ALA A 384 10.06 -2.63 -12.84
N ARG A 385 9.21 -3.56 -12.38
CA ARG A 385 8.99 -4.89 -12.97
C ARG A 385 7.50 -5.16 -13.10
N LEU A 386 7.05 -5.55 -14.29
CA LEU A 386 5.67 -5.97 -14.56
C LEU A 386 5.68 -7.46 -14.90
N GLY A 387 4.84 -8.25 -14.24
CA GLY A 387 4.93 -9.71 -14.34
C GLY A 387 6.26 -10.18 -13.74
N THR A 388 6.44 -9.89 -12.45
CA THR A 388 7.71 -10.02 -11.74
C THR A 388 8.23 -11.46 -11.70
N VAL A 389 7.33 -12.42 -11.47
CA VAL A 389 7.65 -13.86 -11.34
C VAL A 389 6.88 -14.69 -12.36
N ALA A 390 7.28 -15.95 -12.56
CA ALA A 390 6.62 -16.84 -13.49
C ALA A 390 5.11 -16.99 -13.17
N GLY A 391 4.27 -16.90 -14.19
CA GLY A 391 2.81 -16.98 -14.05
C GLY A 391 2.11 -15.70 -13.56
N ALA A 392 2.85 -14.70 -13.05
CA ALA A 392 2.28 -13.41 -12.66
C ALA A 392 1.94 -12.54 -13.88
N THR A 393 0.87 -11.75 -13.80
CA THR A 393 0.43 -10.87 -14.90
C THR A 393 0.31 -9.43 -14.41
N GLY A 394 1.29 -8.59 -14.75
CA GLY A 394 1.31 -7.17 -14.35
C GLY A 394 0.93 -6.21 -15.46
N ALA A 395 0.07 -5.26 -15.16
CA ALA A 395 -0.39 -4.24 -16.11
C ALA A 395 -0.16 -2.82 -15.59
N VAL A 396 0.29 -1.92 -16.46
CA VAL A 396 0.37 -0.48 -16.20
C VAL A 396 -0.33 0.28 -17.32
N ILE A 397 -1.19 1.22 -16.94
CA ILE A 397 -1.90 2.11 -17.85
C ILE A 397 -1.53 3.54 -17.50
N ILE A 398 -0.95 4.27 -18.45
CA ILE A 398 -0.69 5.70 -18.36
C ILE A 398 -1.59 6.39 -19.38
N ASP A 399 -2.61 7.11 -18.92
CA ASP A 399 -3.64 7.67 -19.80
C ASP A 399 -3.96 9.14 -19.53
N GLY A 400 -4.09 9.92 -20.59
CA GLY A 400 -4.45 11.33 -20.52
C GLY A 400 -3.26 12.27 -20.43
N GLU A 401 -3.48 13.51 -20.88
CA GLU A 401 -2.50 14.58 -20.83
C GLU A 401 -2.04 14.85 -19.39
N GLY A 402 -0.74 15.12 -19.22
CA GLY A 402 -0.14 15.39 -17.91
C GLY A 402 0.13 14.14 -17.06
N SER A 403 -0.50 13.01 -17.37
CA SER A 403 -0.22 11.72 -16.71
C SER A 403 1.18 11.24 -17.05
N ALA A 404 1.98 10.94 -16.03
CA ALA A 404 3.38 10.60 -16.25
C ALA A 404 3.90 9.53 -15.31
N TRP A 405 4.80 8.69 -15.82
CA TRP A 405 5.59 7.76 -15.03
C TRP A 405 7.07 7.84 -15.38
N THR A 406 7.91 8.15 -14.40
CA THR A 406 9.37 8.15 -14.55
C THR A 406 10.00 7.01 -13.77
N VAL A 407 10.81 6.21 -14.44
CA VAL A 407 11.59 5.11 -13.85
C VAL A 407 13.07 5.48 -13.88
N GLY A 408 13.73 5.38 -12.74
CA GLY A 408 15.13 5.74 -12.55
C GLY A 408 16.12 4.75 -13.16
N SER A 409 17.33 4.75 -12.62
CA SER A 409 18.47 3.98 -13.13
C SER A 409 18.33 2.46 -13.04
N GLY A 410 17.35 1.94 -12.27
CA GLY A 410 17.06 0.51 -12.21
C GLY A 410 16.37 -0.02 -13.46
N GLY A 411 15.83 0.86 -14.32
CA GLY A 411 15.17 0.50 -15.57
C GLY A 411 13.77 -0.10 -15.39
N LEU A 412 13.11 -0.28 -16.53
CA LEU A 412 11.75 -0.81 -16.64
C LEU A 412 11.76 -2.17 -17.33
N ALA A 413 11.37 -3.23 -16.62
CA ALA A 413 11.15 -4.56 -17.17
C ALA A 413 9.66 -4.85 -17.33
N ILE A 414 9.23 -5.17 -18.55
CA ILE A 414 7.84 -5.49 -18.90
C ILE A 414 7.77 -6.95 -19.31
N GLY A 415 7.18 -7.80 -18.48
CA GLY A 415 7.31 -9.24 -18.59
C GLY A 415 8.70 -9.66 -18.13
N ASP A 416 8.96 -9.52 -16.83
CA ASP A 416 10.29 -9.82 -16.28
C ASP A 416 10.56 -11.33 -16.28
N ALA A 417 9.76 -12.09 -15.55
CA ALA A 417 9.71 -13.55 -15.61
C ALA A 417 8.30 -14.09 -15.95
N GLY A 418 7.27 -13.26 -15.76
CA GLY A 418 5.88 -13.55 -16.12
C GLY A 418 5.40 -12.77 -17.35
N THR A 419 4.16 -12.32 -17.30
CA THR A 419 3.52 -11.51 -18.35
C THR A 419 3.42 -10.06 -17.90
N GLY A 420 3.93 -9.13 -18.70
CA GLY A 420 3.81 -7.70 -18.43
C GLY A 420 3.17 -6.94 -19.59
N SER A 421 2.36 -5.93 -19.28
CA SER A 421 1.77 -5.03 -20.27
C SER A 421 1.86 -3.56 -19.86
N LEU A 422 2.30 -2.72 -20.79
CA LEU A 422 2.30 -1.27 -20.66
C LEU A 422 1.40 -0.66 -21.75
N ALA A 423 0.44 0.16 -21.35
CA ALA A 423 -0.32 1.02 -22.25
C ALA A 423 -0.03 2.49 -21.94
N VAL A 424 0.37 3.24 -22.97
CA VAL A 424 0.58 4.69 -22.90
C VAL A 424 -0.36 5.35 -23.91
N THR A 425 -1.38 6.05 -23.42
CA THR A 425 -2.48 6.58 -24.22
C THR A 425 -2.86 8.01 -23.85
N GLY A 426 -3.66 8.65 -24.72
CA GLY A 426 -4.28 9.94 -24.40
C GLY A 426 -3.33 11.11 -24.13
N GLY A 427 -2.07 11.05 -24.56
CA GLY A 427 -1.06 12.07 -24.23
C GLY A 427 -0.19 11.75 -23.00
N GLY A 428 -0.31 10.53 -22.45
CA GLY A 428 0.50 10.06 -21.32
C GLY A 428 1.99 9.90 -21.66
N ILE A 429 2.86 10.01 -20.65
CA ILE A 429 4.31 9.97 -20.84
C ILE A 429 4.96 8.93 -19.92
N VAL A 430 5.83 8.09 -20.48
CA VAL A 430 6.73 7.21 -19.73
C VAL A 430 8.17 7.57 -20.03
N GLY A 431 8.97 7.81 -18.99
CA GLY A 431 10.41 8.01 -19.08
C GLY A 431 11.17 6.92 -18.34
N SER A 432 12.25 6.40 -18.90
CA SER A 432 13.13 5.43 -18.23
C SER A 432 14.59 5.56 -18.66
N GLN A 433 15.53 5.04 -17.87
CA GLN A 433 16.91 4.87 -18.32
C GLN A 433 17.10 3.69 -19.29
N ALA A 434 16.33 2.61 -19.12
CA ALA A 434 16.39 1.45 -19.99
C ALA A 434 15.06 0.72 -19.95
N VAL A 435 14.62 0.17 -21.08
CA VAL A 435 13.36 -0.58 -21.16
C VAL A 435 13.62 -1.95 -21.76
N VAL A 436 13.14 -3.00 -21.09
CA VAL A 436 13.26 -4.38 -21.55
C VAL A 436 11.88 -5.03 -21.52
N LEU A 437 11.43 -5.53 -22.67
CA LEU A 437 10.21 -6.35 -22.78
C LEU A 437 10.61 -7.81 -22.93
N GLY A 438 9.92 -8.73 -22.24
CA GLY A 438 10.21 -10.17 -22.29
C GLY A 438 11.63 -10.46 -21.81
N ASN A 439 11.95 -10.13 -20.55
CA ASN A 439 13.32 -10.15 -20.04
C ASN A 439 13.89 -11.57 -19.93
N SER A 440 13.14 -12.50 -19.34
CA SER A 440 13.56 -13.89 -19.08
C SER A 440 12.99 -14.88 -20.10
N ALA A 441 13.59 -16.06 -20.21
CA ALA A 441 13.02 -17.14 -21.02
C ALA A 441 11.56 -17.45 -20.60
N ALA A 442 10.70 -17.73 -21.58
CA ALA A 442 9.26 -17.97 -21.41
C ALA A 442 8.42 -16.78 -20.86
N SER A 443 9.02 -15.64 -20.52
CA SER A 443 8.28 -14.42 -20.20
C SER A 443 7.64 -13.80 -21.45
N THR A 444 6.61 -12.98 -21.24
CA THR A 444 5.95 -12.23 -22.33
C THR A 444 5.84 -10.75 -21.97
N GLY A 445 6.40 -9.88 -22.80
CA GLY A 445 6.29 -8.42 -22.63
C GLY A 445 5.45 -7.77 -23.72
N SER A 446 4.60 -6.82 -23.37
CA SER A 446 3.84 -6.03 -24.35
C SER A 446 3.85 -4.53 -24.02
N ALA A 447 4.09 -3.69 -25.02
CA ALA A 447 3.93 -2.25 -24.89
C ALA A 447 3.11 -1.68 -26.04
N ARG A 448 2.11 -0.86 -25.73
CA ARG A 448 1.29 -0.13 -26.70
C ARG A 448 1.35 1.35 -26.41
N ILE A 449 1.88 2.12 -27.36
CA ILE A 449 1.97 3.57 -27.30
C ILE A 449 1.04 4.11 -28.38
N SER A 450 -0.07 4.74 -27.98
CA SER A 450 -1.14 5.12 -28.90
C SER A 450 -1.67 6.52 -28.64
N GLY A 451 -1.91 7.27 -29.72
CA GLY A 451 -2.49 8.61 -29.65
C GLY A 451 -1.44 9.71 -29.65
N VAL A 452 -1.83 10.88 -30.15
CA VAL A 452 -0.96 12.07 -30.23
C VAL A 452 -0.51 12.47 -28.83
N GLY A 453 0.79 12.76 -28.69
CA GLY A 453 1.41 13.16 -27.42
C GLY A 453 1.81 11.97 -26.53
N SER A 454 1.23 10.79 -26.73
CA SER A 454 1.60 9.59 -25.98
C SER A 454 3.04 9.19 -26.30
N THR A 455 3.90 9.15 -25.27
CA THR A 455 5.35 9.02 -25.47
C THR A 455 5.97 7.99 -24.53
N LEU A 456 6.84 7.12 -25.08
CA LEU A 456 7.79 6.31 -24.31
C LEU A 456 9.22 6.75 -24.64
N ARG A 457 9.94 7.28 -23.65
CA ARG A 457 11.34 7.73 -23.81
C ARG A 457 12.27 6.89 -22.95
N SER A 458 13.28 6.28 -23.59
CA SER A 458 14.40 5.61 -22.93
C SER A 458 15.69 6.40 -23.17
N GLU A 459 16.46 6.70 -22.12
CA GLU A 459 17.78 7.34 -22.26
C GLU A 459 18.84 6.37 -22.77
N GLY A 460 18.64 5.08 -22.52
CA GLY A 460 19.45 3.97 -22.98
C GLY A 460 18.70 3.13 -24.01
N ASP A 461 18.85 1.81 -23.90
CA ASP A 461 18.36 0.90 -24.91
C ASP A 461 16.88 0.54 -24.66
N ILE A 462 16.15 0.27 -25.74
CA ILE A 462 14.87 -0.45 -25.70
C ILE A 462 15.11 -1.83 -26.30
N ILE A 463 14.89 -2.87 -25.51
CA ILE A 463 15.01 -4.27 -25.93
C ILE A 463 13.62 -4.88 -25.98
N VAL A 464 13.14 -5.24 -27.16
CA VAL A 464 11.86 -5.92 -27.39
C VAL A 464 12.13 -7.41 -27.58
N GLY A 465 12.00 -8.16 -26.49
CA GLY A 465 12.28 -9.59 -26.42
C GLY A 465 13.74 -9.83 -26.12
N ARG A 466 14.11 -9.85 -24.84
CA ARG A 466 15.48 -10.16 -24.44
C ARG A 466 15.70 -11.66 -24.46
N GLY A 467 15.10 -12.39 -23.50
CA GLY A 467 15.08 -13.85 -23.48
C GLY A 467 13.70 -14.45 -23.74
N GLY A 468 12.64 -13.67 -23.49
CA GLY A 468 11.25 -14.04 -23.73
C GLY A 468 10.72 -13.46 -25.04
N ASN A 469 9.43 -13.67 -25.27
CA ASN A 469 8.75 -13.10 -26.42
C ASN A 469 8.21 -11.71 -26.07
N ALA A 470 8.21 -10.79 -27.03
CA ALA A 470 7.69 -9.46 -26.80
C ALA A 470 7.06 -8.83 -28.03
N MET A 471 6.13 -7.90 -27.79
CA MET A 471 5.51 -7.09 -28.82
C MET A 471 5.50 -5.62 -28.40
N MET A 472 5.90 -4.73 -29.31
CA MET A 472 5.71 -3.29 -29.15
C MET A 472 4.90 -2.72 -30.31
N SER A 473 3.83 -2.00 -30.02
CA SER A 473 3.07 -1.24 -31.03
C SER A 473 3.13 0.26 -30.75
N VAL A 474 3.37 1.04 -31.80
CA VAL A 474 3.35 2.49 -31.80
C VAL A 474 2.36 2.94 -32.86
N GLU A 475 1.26 3.55 -32.43
CA GLU A 475 0.13 3.80 -33.31
C GLU A 475 -0.58 5.13 -33.06
N ALA A 476 -1.41 5.53 -34.03
CA ALA A 476 -2.27 6.71 -33.93
C ALA A 476 -1.55 8.01 -33.49
N GLY A 477 -0.30 8.23 -33.91
CA GLY A 477 0.48 9.42 -33.57
C GLY A 477 1.33 9.31 -32.31
N GLY A 478 1.47 8.11 -31.74
CA GLY A 478 2.37 7.86 -30.60
C GLY A 478 3.85 7.95 -30.96
N ALA A 479 4.69 8.24 -29.97
CA ALA A 479 6.14 8.39 -30.17
C ALA A 479 6.95 7.50 -29.21
N VAL A 480 8.01 6.89 -29.74
CA VAL A 480 9.02 6.16 -28.96
C VAL A 480 10.40 6.73 -29.28
N GLU A 481 11.18 6.95 -28.23
CA GLU A 481 12.56 7.46 -28.33
C GLU A 481 13.51 6.57 -27.54
N SER A 482 14.67 6.24 -28.11
CA SER A 482 15.72 5.49 -27.41
C SER A 482 17.14 5.82 -27.88
N ARG A 483 18.14 5.33 -27.16
CA ARG A 483 19.51 5.28 -27.67
C ARG A 483 19.64 4.19 -28.72
N ASN A 484 19.42 2.93 -28.37
CA ASN A 484 19.38 1.83 -29.31
C ASN A 484 18.04 1.10 -29.26
N GLY A 485 17.74 0.35 -30.31
CA GLY A 485 16.65 -0.61 -30.36
C GLY A 485 17.19 -2.00 -30.66
N VAL A 486 16.79 -3.00 -29.88
CA VAL A 486 17.07 -4.42 -30.19
C VAL A 486 15.75 -5.18 -30.18
N VAL A 487 15.43 -5.88 -31.27
CA VAL A 487 14.24 -6.73 -31.38
C VAL A 487 14.73 -8.17 -31.49
N ALA A 488 14.27 -9.04 -30.57
CA ALA A 488 14.76 -10.40 -30.36
C ALA A 488 16.29 -10.45 -30.11
N ALA A 489 16.69 -10.30 -28.84
CA ALA A 489 18.08 -10.12 -28.46
C ALA A 489 18.84 -11.43 -28.23
N LEU A 490 18.28 -12.38 -27.49
CA LEU A 490 18.90 -13.67 -27.15
C LEU A 490 18.23 -14.83 -27.89
N GLY A 491 18.94 -15.96 -27.96
CA GLY A 491 18.43 -17.14 -28.64
C GLY A 491 17.12 -17.66 -28.05
N GLY A 492 16.25 -18.15 -28.94
CA GLY A 492 14.90 -18.61 -28.61
C GLY A 492 13.84 -17.51 -28.48
N SER A 493 14.21 -16.23 -28.47
CA SER A 493 13.23 -15.14 -28.48
C SER A 493 12.62 -14.93 -29.88
N SER A 494 11.29 -14.78 -29.92
CA SER A 494 10.54 -14.39 -31.12
C SER A 494 9.73 -13.14 -30.79
N SER A 495 10.05 -12.01 -31.43
CA SER A 495 9.52 -10.70 -31.01
C SER A 495 9.27 -9.77 -32.18
N SER A 496 8.32 -8.86 -31.99
CA SER A 496 7.91 -7.94 -33.05
C SER A 496 7.72 -6.50 -32.60
N VAL A 497 7.97 -5.59 -33.53
CA VAL A 497 7.66 -4.16 -33.39
C VAL A 497 6.85 -3.69 -34.57
N THR A 498 5.74 -3.00 -34.30
CA THR A 498 4.92 -2.34 -35.34
C THR A 498 4.82 -0.85 -35.07
N VAL A 499 5.23 -0.03 -36.03
CA VAL A 499 5.00 1.41 -36.05
C VAL A 499 4.01 1.70 -37.18
N THR A 500 2.78 2.09 -36.84
CA THR A 500 1.69 2.21 -37.80
C THR A 500 0.86 3.48 -37.65
N GLY A 501 0.34 3.99 -38.75
CA GLY A 501 -0.48 5.20 -38.77
C GLY A 501 0.34 6.49 -38.87
N GLY A 502 -0.24 7.52 -39.48
CA GLY A 502 0.40 8.81 -39.66
C GLY A 502 0.79 9.46 -38.33
N GLY A 503 2.01 9.99 -38.26
CA GLY A 503 2.56 10.64 -37.07
C GLY A 503 3.19 9.69 -36.06
N SER A 504 2.95 8.38 -36.18
CA SER A 504 3.58 7.39 -35.29
C SER A 504 5.07 7.25 -35.60
N SER A 505 5.91 7.22 -34.56
CA SER A 505 7.36 7.15 -34.76
C SER A 505 8.12 6.36 -33.71
N TRP A 506 9.20 5.69 -34.15
CA TRP A 506 10.26 5.20 -33.26
C TRP A 506 11.60 5.77 -33.72
N THR A 507 12.20 6.63 -32.89
CA THR A 507 13.47 7.31 -33.18
C THR A 507 14.56 6.83 -32.24
N MET A 508 15.69 6.42 -32.82
CA MET A 508 16.90 6.01 -32.12
C MET A 508 18.04 6.96 -32.45
N THR A 509 18.82 7.32 -31.43
CA THR A 509 20.08 8.04 -31.67
C THR A 509 21.18 7.12 -32.21
N GLY A 510 21.18 5.85 -31.82
CA GLY A 510 22.14 4.81 -32.24
C GLY A 510 21.52 3.77 -33.18
N THR A 511 21.75 2.50 -32.89
CA THR A 511 21.49 1.37 -33.80
C THR A 511 20.14 0.71 -33.52
N LEU A 512 19.48 0.26 -34.58
CA LEU A 512 18.41 -0.74 -34.56
C LEU A 512 18.98 -2.10 -35.00
N ILE A 513 18.85 -3.12 -34.16
CA ILE A 513 19.17 -4.52 -34.50
C ILE A 513 17.87 -5.34 -34.44
N ALA A 514 17.53 -6.03 -35.53
CA ALA A 514 16.44 -7.00 -35.57
C ALA A 514 17.02 -8.40 -35.77
N GLY A 515 16.88 -9.27 -34.77
CA GLY A 515 17.49 -10.59 -34.74
C GLY A 515 18.97 -10.45 -34.41
N TYR A 516 19.31 -10.46 -33.13
CA TYR A 516 20.69 -10.22 -32.68
C TYR A 516 21.48 -11.52 -32.55
N GLN A 517 21.14 -12.39 -31.59
CA GLN A 517 21.86 -13.64 -31.33
C GLN A 517 21.31 -14.84 -32.08
N ASP A 518 22.07 -15.92 -32.01
CA ASP A 518 21.74 -17.24 -32.54
C ASP A 518 20.29 -17.66 -32.24
N THR A 519 19.53 -18.05 -33.26
CA THR A 519 18.11 -18.47 -33.20
C THR A 519 17.11 -17.39 -32.75
N ALA A 520 17.54 -16.15 -32.52
CA ALA A 520 16.62 -15.03 -32.29
C ALA A 520 15.87 -14.70 -33.59
N SER A 521 14.56 -14.47 -33.49
CA SER A 521 13.70 -14.14 -34.63
C SER A 521 12.96 -12.83 -34.40
N ALA A 522 13.23 -11.83 -35.24
CA ALA A 522 12.63 -10.51 -35.14
C ALA A 522 11.80 -10.14 -36.36
N GLU A 523 10.68 -9.46 -36.12
CA GLU A 523 9.86 -8.83 -37.14
C GLU A 523 9.66 -7.35 -36.83
N VAL A 524 10.03 -6.47 -37.75
CA VAL A 524 9.84 -5.02 -37.63
C VAL A 524 8.97 -4.51 -38.77
N THR A 525 7.89 -3.80 -38.46
CA THR A 525 6.97 -3.25 -39.46
C THR A 525 6.82 -1.75 -39.31
N ALA A 526 6.96 -1.01 -40.41
CA ALA A 526 6.52 0.36 -40.55
C ALA A 526 5.38 0.42 -41.59
N SER A 527 4.18 0.84 -41.18
CA SER A 527 3.01 0.80 -42.06
C SER A 527 2.08 2.02 -41.94
N ALA A 528 1.24 2.23 -42.95
CA ALA A 528 0.20 3.28 -42.96
C ALA A 528 0.70 4.69 -42.54
N GLY A 529 1.92 5.09 -42.91
CA GLY A 529 2.50 6.38 -42.55
C GLY A 529 3.42 6.37 -41.32
N GLY A 530 3.69 5.20 -40.73
CA GLY A 530 4.60 5.04 -39.60
C GLY A 530 6.07 5.27 -39.99
N ASN A 531 6.85 5.82 -39.05
CA ASN A 531 8.25 6.20 -39.28
C ASN A 531 9.21 5.52 -38.29
N ILE A 532 10.29 4.91 -38.80
CA ILE A 532 11.40 4.43 -37.98
C ILE A 532 12.67 5.15 -38.40
N ARG A 533 13.43 5.68 -37.45
CA ARG A 533 14.68 6.38 -37.70
C ARG A 533 15.76 5.89 -36.75
N ALA A 534 16.88 5.41 -37.29
CA ALA A 534 18.05 4.99 -36.51
C ALA A 534 19.34 5.45 -37.19
N GLY A 535 20.43 5.58 -36.43
CA GLY A 535 21.75 5.85 -36.99
C GLY A 535 22.22 4.68 -37.86
N GLU A 536 21.91 3.45 -37.44
CA GLU A 536 22.21 2.23 -38.19
C GLU A 536 21.04 1.25 -38.07
N VAL A 537 20.80 0.44 -39.11
CA VAL A 537 19.83 -0.65 -39.10
C VAL A 537 20.51 -1.95 -39.52
N VAL A 538 20.37 -3.00 -38.71
CA VAL A 538 20.92 -4.34 -38.96
C VAL A 538 19.82 -5.39 -38.84
N LEU A 539 19.64 -6.21 -39.88
CA LEU A 539 18.71 -7.35 -39.89
C LEU A 539 19.51 -8.65 -39.93
N GLY A 540 19.33 -9.52 -38.94
CA GLY A 540 20.06 -10.80 -38.83
C GLY A 540 21.56 -10.59 -38.56
N ASP A 541 21.89 -10.17 -37.34
CA ASP A 541 23.25 -9.74 -36.97
C ASP A 541 24.25 -10.90 -36.87
N LEU A 542 24.02 -11.84 -35.93
CA LEU A 542 24.90 -13.00 -35.73
C LEU A 542 24.43 -14.25 -36.47
N SER A 543 25.31 -15.26 -36.58
CA SER A 543 25.02 -16.53 -37.25
C SER A 543 23.72 -17.15 -36.74
N ARG A 544 22.86 -17.64 -37.66
CA ARG A 544 21.56 -18.29 -37.37
C ARG A 544 20.51 -17.39 -36.68
N SER A 545 20.76 -16.09 -36.54
CA SER A 545 19.70 -15.12 -36.22
C SER A 545 18.85 -14.83 -37.47
N SER A 546 17.60 -14.41 -37.27
CA SER A 546 16.69 -13.98 -38.34
C SER A 546 16.08 -12.62 -38.02
N GLY A 547 16.24 -11.66 -38.91
CA GLY A 547 15.61 -10.35 -38.82
C GLY A 547 14.84 -10.00 -40.07
N THR A 548 13.56 -9.67 -39.94
CA THR A 548 12.74 -9.19 -41.06
C THR A 548 12.26 -7.77 -40.83
N MET A 549 12.21 -6.98 -41.90
CA MET A 549 11.66 -5.64 -41.91
C MET A 549 10.67 -5.48 -43.06
N THR A 550 9.45 -5.04 -42.75
CA THR A 550 8.41 -4.69 -43.72
C THR A 550 8.10 -3.21 -43.65
N ILE A 551 8.22 -2.51 -44.77
CA ILE A 551 7.84 -1.11 -44.91
C ILE A 551 6.75 -1.05 -45.97
N THR A 552 5.52 -0.68 -45.60
CA THR A 552 4.38 -0.77 -46.51
C THR A 552 3.42 0.42 -46.39
N GLY A 553 2.90 0.87 -47.51
CA GLY A 553 1.93 1.97 -47.57
C GLY A 553 2.60 3.32 -47.77
N ALA A 554 1.86 4.24 -48.40
CA ALA A 554 2.35 5.58 -48.69
C ALA A 554 2.76 6.30 -47.40
N SER A 555 3.83 7.09 -47.48
CA SER A 555 4.42 7.84 -46.36
C SER A 555 5.03 7.01 -45.24
N SER A 556 4.90 5.69 -45.24
CA SER A 556 5.67 4.82 -44.35
C SER A 556 7.14 4.91 -44.72
N ASN A 557 8.01 5.15 -43.74
CA ASN A 557 9.41 5.41 -44.01
C ASN A 557 10.34 4.83 -42.94
N VAL A 558 11.44 4.23 -43.39
CA VAL A 558 12.58 3.90 -42.53
C VAL A 558 13.80 4.70 -42.97
N THR A 559 14.55 5.25 -42.01
CA THR A 559 15.78 6.00 -42.29
C THR A 559 16.94 5.51 -41.45
N ALA A 560 18.00 5.03 -42.11
CA ALA A 560 19.34 4.93 -41.54
C ALA A 560 20.06 6.26 -41.81
N TYR A 561 20.18 7.13 -40.81
CA TYR A 561 20.72 8.48 -41.01
C TYR A 561 22.21 8.58 -40.69
N VAL A 562 22.91 9.47 -41.40
CA VAL A 562 24.32 9.76 -41.15
C VAL A 562 24.45 10.70 -39.95
N ASP A 563 25.31 10.32 -39.02
CA ASP A 563 25.74 11.11 -37.88
C ASP A 563 27.27 11.03 -37.78
N SER A 564 27.94 12.18 -37.84
CA SER A 564 29.40 12.28 -37.72
C SER A 564 29.95 11.77 -36.39
N GLY A 565 29.12 11.72 -35.34
CA GLY A 565 29.47 11.19 -34.02
C GLY A 565 29.40 9.66 -33.92
N LEU A 566 28.89 8.97 -34.93
CA LEU A 566 28.67 7.51 -34.91
C LEU A 566 29.39 6.84 -36.08
N GLY A 567 30.31 5.92 -35.78
CA GLY A 567 31.20 5.32 -36.78
C GLY A 567 30.49 4.53 -37.89
N ALA A 568 29.37 3.87 -37.57
CA ALA A 568 28.59 3.04 -38.50
C ALA A 568 27.29 3.71 -38.99
N SER A 569 27.13 5.02 -38.78
CA SER A 569 25.89 5.71 -39.12
C SER A 569 25.60 5.72 -40.62
N GLY A 570 24.31 5.82 -40.95
CA GLY A 570 23.77 5.75 -42.28
C GLY A 570 23.74 4.33 -42.88
N ARG A 571 24.18 3.30 -42.14
CA ARG A 571 24.22 1.94 -42.66
C ARG A 571 22.88 1.23 -42.48
N MET A 572 22.46 0.54 -43.54
CA MET A 572 21.43 -0.48 -43.51
C MET A 572 22.03 -1.79 -44.01
N THR A 573 21.96 -2.82 -43.17
CA THR A 573 22.47 -4.17 -43.49
C THR A 573 21.35 -5.20 -43.42
N VAL A 574 21.20 -5.98 -44.49
CA VAL A 574 20.23 -7.07 -44.62
C VAL A 574 20.98 -8.40 -44.67
N GLY A 575 21.01 -9.12 -43.55
CA GLY A 575 21.81 -10.33 -43.39
C GLY A 575 23.27 -9.97 -43.15
N GLN A 576 23.64 -9.63 -41.91
CA GLN A 576 25.02 -9.30 -41.57
C GLN A 576 25.85 -10.59 -41.43
N SER A 577 25.47 -11.47 -40.51
CA SER A 577 26.00 -12.85 -40.39
C SER A 577 24.89 -13.90 -40.30
N GLY A 578 23.64 -13.48 -40.09
CA GLY A 578 22.45 -14.33 -40.09
C GLY A 578 21.61 -14.17 -41.36
N SER A 579 20.31 -14.40 -41.21
CA SER A 579 19.30 -14.20 -42.26
C SER A 579 18.62 -12.84 -42.10
N GLY A 580 18.66 -12.01 -43.13
CA GLY A 580 17.95 -10.72 -43.18
C GLY A 580 16.93 -10.69 -44.31
N GLY A 581 15.73 -10.18 -44.04
CA GLY A 581 14.70 -9.94 -45.04
C GLY A 581 14.20 -8.50 -45.00
N LEU A 582 14.22 -7.79 -46.12
CA LEU A 582 13.64 -6.45 -46.26
C LEU A 582 12.57 -6.45 -47.35
N THR A 583 11.37 -5.97 -47.02
CA THR A 583 10.28 -5.77 -47.97
C THR A 583 9.83 -4.30 -47.96
N VAL A 584 9.86 -3.62 -49.11
CA VAL A 584 9.38 -2.24 -49.28
C VAL A 584 8.28 -2.22 -50.33
N THR A 585 7.04 -1.93 -49.93
CA THR A 585 5.87 -2.02 -50.80
C THR A 585 4.87 -0.88 -50.69
N ASN A 586 3.95 -0.79 -51.66
CA ASN A 586 2.78 0.09 -51.65
C ASN A 586 3.10 1.58 -51.42
N GLY A 587 4.16 2.11 -52.03
CA GLY A 587 4.50 3.54 -51.95
C GLY A 587 5.39 3.92 -50.76
N ALA A 588 5.89 2.95 -50.01
CA ALA A 588 6.79 3.16 -48.87
C ALA A 588 8.23 3.51 -49.29
N SER A 589 9.02 4.06 -48.36
CA SER A 589 10.44 4.34 -48.62
C SER A 589 11.40 3.85 -47.55
N LEU A 590 12.60 3.48 -47.99
CA LEU A 590 13.78 3.32 -47.16
C LEU A 590 14.85 4.30 -47.63
N ASN A 591 15.47 5.03 -46.72
CA ASN A 591 16.62 5.88 -46.99
C ASN A 591 17.82 5.42 -46.17
N ALA A 592 18.94 5.18 -46.83
CA ALA A 592 20.21 4.84 -46.20
C ALA A 592 21.37 5.55 -46.91
N TYR A 593 22.53 5.50 -46.29
CA TYR A 593 23.79 5.97 -46.85
C TYR A 593 24.62 4.81 -47.41
N LEU A 594 24.70 3.72 -46.66
CA LEU A 594 25.33 2.48 -47.10
C LEU A 594 24.30 1.36 -47.01
N PHE A 595 24.18 0.56 -48.07
CA PHE A 595 23.24 -0.55 -48.13
C PHE A 595 23.98 -1.85 -48.46
N SER A 596 23.97 -2.81 -47.54
CA SER A 596 24.66 -4.10 -47.68
C SER A 596 23.68 -5.26 -47.55
N VAL A 597 23.85 -6.31 -48.36
CA VAL A 597 22.97 -7.48 -48.39
C VAL A 597 23.84 -8.74 -48.41
N GLY A 598 23.66 -9.64 -47.44
CA GLY A 598 24.47 -10.86 -47.28
C GLY A 598 25.94 -10.53 -47.04
N SER A 599 26.24 -9.89 -45.91
CA SER A 599 27.53 -9.19 -45.69
C SER A 599 28.68 -10.09 -45.23
N SER A 600 28.39 -11.30 -44.73
CA SER A 600 29.39 -12.27 -44.25
C SER A 600 29.24 -13.63 -44.93
N ALA A 601 30.31 -14.44 -44.89
CA ALA A 601 30.26 -15.81 -45.39
C ALA A 601 29.20 -16.64 -44.65
N GLY A 602 28.29 -17.25 -45.41
CA GLY A 602 27.17 -18.04 -44.86
C GLY A 602 25.98 -17.22 -44.34
N SER A 603 25.97 -15.89 -44.56
CA SER A 603 24.80 -15.05 -44.31
C SER A 603 23.88 -15.01 -45.53
N ASP A 604 22.58 -14.82 -45.26
CA ASP A 604 21.55 -14.72 -46.30
C ASP A 604 20.86 -13.36 -46.20
N GLY A 605 20.79 -12.62 -47.30
CA GLY A 605 20.09 -11.34 -47.38
C GLY A 605 19.10 -11.34 -48.52
N ALA A 606 17.84 -11.02 -48.24
CA ALA A 606 16.78 -10.91 -49.23
C ALA A 606 16.14 -9.52 -49.20
N VAL A 607 16.01 -8.89 -50.37
CA VAL A 607 15.39 -7.57 -50.52
C VAL A 607 14.33 -7.61 -51.61
N LEU A 608 13.11 -7.20 -51.26
CA LEU A 608 11.99 -7.05 -52.18
C LEU A 608 11.52 -5.59 -52.18
N VAL A 609 11.59 -4.93 -53.34
CA VAL A 609 10.99 -3.60 -53.55
C VAL A 609 9.94 -3.75 -54.64
N ASN A 610 8.67 -3.52 -54.31
CA ASN A 610 7.57 -3.76 -55.24
C ASN A 610 6.43 -2.74 -55.10
N GLY A 611 5.68 -2.49 -56.17
CA GLY A 611 4.55 -1.57 -56.21
C GLY A 611 4.95 -0.13 -56.55
N ILE A 612 3.97 0.61 -57.08
CA ILE A 612 4.16 2.00 -57.55
C ILE A 612 4.56 2.90 -56.36
N GLY A 613 5.61 3.70 -56.55
CA GLY A 613 6.10 4.67 -55.57
C GLY A 613 6.99 4.10 -54.46
N SER A 614 7.09 2.76 -54.35
CA SER A 614 8.00 2.10 -53.42
C SER A 614 9.45 2.34 -53.82
N ARG A 615 10.32 2.73 -52.87
CA ARG A 615 11.72 3.02 -53.19
C ARG A 615 12.69 2.72 -52.06
N VAL A 616 13.89 2.30 -52.43
CA VAL A 616 15.08 2.28 -51.57
C VAL A 616 16.06 3.30 -52.16
N SER A 617 16.50 4.26 -51.35
CA SER A 617 17.42 5.32 -51.76
C SER A 617 18.71 5.21 -50.96
N VAL A 618 19.84 5.19 -51.67
CA VAL A 618 21.19 5.14 -51.12
C VAL A 618 21.92 6.42 -51.54
N GLY A 619 22.32 7.27 -50.58
CA GLY A 619 22.96 8.56 -50.85
C GLY A 619 24.48 8.50 -51.02
N ASP A 620 25.10 9.60 -51.48
CA ASP A 620 26.56 9.80 -51.62
C ASP A 620 27.14 10.61 -50.44
N ARG A 621 28.34 10.26 -49.91
CA ARG A 621 28.95 10.98 -48.77
C ARG A 621 29.34 12.34 -49.30
N LYS A 622 28.77 13.40 -48.74
CA LYS A 622 29.33 14.73 -48.87
C LYS A 622 30.10 15.09 -47.61
#